data_AF-A0A3D4B9I6-F1
#
_entry.id   AF-A0A3D4B9I6-F1
#
_cell.length_a   1.000
_cell.length_b   1.000
_cell.length_c   1.000
_cell.angle_alpha   90.00
_cell.angle_beta   90.00
_cell.angle_gamma   90.00
#
_symmetry.space_group_name_H-M   'P 1'
#
loop_
_entity.id
_entity.type
_entity.pdbx_description
1 polymer ?
#
loop_
_entity_poly.entity_id
_entity_poly.type
_entity_poly.pdbx_seq_one_letter_code
_entity_poly.pdbx_strand_id
1 'polypeptide(L)' 'MIKTFADKKTHELYRTARSRRFPPEIIKRAVRKLEHLNAAPMLDNLKIPPSNRLHDLGHDRAGHHSISINDQ' A
#
# COMPACT_ATOMS: atom_id res chain seq x y z
N MET A 1 -6.94 2.14 9.30
CA MET A 1 -6.82 0.76 9.81
C MET A 1 -7.21 -0.23 8.73
N ILE A 2 -6.33 -1.17 8.37
CA ILE A 2 -6.60 -2.17 7.34
C ILE A 2 -7.55 -3.23 7.92
N LYS A 3 -8.62 -3.54 7.18
CA LYS A 3 -9.66 -4.49 7.60
C LYS A 3 -9.54 -5.83 6.91
N THR A 4 -9.20 -5.83 5.62
CA THR A 4 -9.16 -7.02 4.78
C THR A 4 -8.01 -6.90 3.78
N PHE A 5 -7.61 -8.04 3.22
CA PHE A 5 -6.61 -8.13 2.16
C PHE A 5 -7.14 -9.02 1.04
N ALA A 6 -7.15 -8.52 -0.19
CA ALA A 6 -7.51 -9.33 -1.35
C ALA A 6 -6.38 -10.31 -1.74
N ASP A 7 -5.12 -9.91 -1.59
CA ASP A 7 -3.95 -10.73 -1.92
C ASP A 7 -3.31 -11.35 -0.66
N LYS A 8 -3.20 -12.69 -0.67
CA LYS A 8 -2.62 -13.46 0.45
C LYS A 8 -1.16 -13.10 0.71
N LYS A 9 -0.37 -12.80 -0.32
CA LYS A 9 1.05 -12.47 -0.17
C LYS A 9 1.23 -11.09 0.47
N THR A 10 0.35 -10.15 0.16
CA THR A 10 0.30 -8.82 0.79
C THR A 10 -0.06 -8.94 2.27
N HIS A 11 -1.01 -9.80 2.62
CA HIS A 11 -1.32 -10.09 4.02
C HIS A 11 -0.14 -10.71 4.78
N GLU A 12 0.55 -11.68 4.17
CA GLU A 12 1.75 -12.29 4.75
C GLU A 12 2.88 -11.26 4.94
N LEU A 13 3.11 -10.41 3.92
CA LEU A 13 4.06 -9.32 3.99
C LEU A 13 3.72 -8.35 5.13
N TYR A 14 2.45 -7.97 5.28
CA TYR A 14 1.99 -7.11 6.37
C TYR A 14 2.28 -7.72 7.75
N ARG A 15 2.05 -9.03 7.90
CA ARG A 15 2.23 -9.74 9.19
C ARG A 15 3.69 -10.01 9.55
N THR A 16 4.53 -10.27 8.56
CA THR A 16 5.87 -10.83 8.79
C THR A 16 6.99 -9.90 8.36
N ALA A 17 6.68 -8.83 7.63
CA ALA A 17 7.65 -7.97 6.95
C ALA A 17 8.61 -8.73 6.01
N ARG A 18 8.19 -9.91 5.51
CA ARG A 18 8.99 -10.77 4.65
C ARG A 18 8.25 -11.11 3.36
N SER A 19 9.02 -11.25 2.29
CA SER A 19 8.54 -11.80 1.01
C SER A 19 9.70 -12.44 0.28
N ARG A 20 9.44 -13.55 -0.42
CA ARG A 20 10.41 -14.17 -1.34
C ARG A 20 10.30 -13.64 -2.78
N ARG A 21 9.28 -12.82 -3.05
CA ARG A 21 8.93 -12.36 -4.41
C ARG A 21 9.69 -11.09 -4.81
N PHE A 22 10.01 -10.23 -3.85
CA PHE A 22 10.49 -8.88 -4.11
C PHE A 22 11.88 -8.66 -3.51
N PRO A 23 12.70 -7.78 -4.10
CA PRO A 23 13.95 -7.34 -3.50
C PRO A 23 13.77 -6.67 -2.13
N PRO A 24 14.78 -6.72 -1.24
CA PRO A 24 14.69 -6.17 0.12
C PRO A 24 14.27 -4.70 0.20
N GLU A 25 14.69 -3.87 -0.75
CA GLU A 25 14.36 -2.45 -0.82
C GLU A 25 12.88 -2.20 -1.15
N ILE A 26 12.28 -3.04 -1.99
CA ILE A 26 10.83 -2.99 -2.30
C ILE A 26 10.04 -3.47 -1.08
N ILE A 27 10.48 -4.53 -0.41
CA ILE A 27 9.86 -5.03 0.83
C ILE A 27 9.82 -3.92 1.89
N LYS A 28 10.96 -3.27 2.15
CA LYS A 28 11.05 -2.17 3.12
C LYS A 28 10.08 -1.03 2.80
N ARG A 29 9.96 -0.64 1.53
CA ARG A 29 9.02 0.42 1.11
C ARG A 29 7.56 -0.04 1.24
N ALA A 30 7.25 -1.26 0.82
CA ALA A 30 5.90 -1.82 0.91
C ALA A 30 5.41 -1.94 2.35
N VAL A 31 6.25 -2.41 3.28
CA VAL A 31 5.91 -2.48 4.71
C VAL A 31 5.55 -1.09 5.25
N ARG A 32 6.38 -0.07 5.00
CA ARG A 32 6.10 1.31 5.42
C ARG A 32 4.79 1.86 4.83
N LYS A 33 4.50 1.55 3.57
CA LYS A 33 3.26 1.98 2.91
C LYS A 33 2.03 1.31 3.54
N LEU A 34 2.13 0.03 3.88
CA LEU A 34 1.07 -0.69 4.60
C LEU A 34 0.87 -0.16 6.02
N GLU A 35 1.94 0.21 6.73
CA GLU A 35 1.86 0.88 8.03
C GLU A 35 1.14 2.23 7.92
N HIS A 36 1.50 3.05 6.92
CA HIS A 36 0.83 4.32 6.65
C HIS A 36 -0.66 4.13 6.31
N LEU A 37 -1.01 3.18 5.45
CA LEU A 37 -2.41 2.82 5.15
C LEU A 37 -3.16 2.40 6.40
N ASN A 38 -2.51 1.66 7.30
CA ASN A 38 -3.12 1.24 8.54
C ASN A 38 -3.33 2.41 9.52
N ALA A 39 -2.40 3.36 9.58
CA ALA A 39 -2.46 4.50 10.49
C ALA A 39 -3.32 5.67 9.97
N ALA A 40 -3.59 5.76 8.67
CA ALA A 40 -4.33 6.88 8.08
C ALA A 40 -5.79 6.94 8.62
N PRO A 41 -6.21 8.06 9.23
CA PRO A 41 -7.58 8.26 9.71
C PRO A 41 -8.55 8.60 8.58
N MET A 42 -8.06 9.17 7.47
CA MET A 42 -8.83 9.50 6.28
C MET A 42 -7.95 9.38 5.03
N LEU A 43 -8.60 9.27 3.87
CA LEU A 43 -7.95 9.09 2.57
C LEU A 43 -6.92 10.19 2.25
N ASP A 44 -7.25 11.44 2.56
CA ASP A 44 -6.42 12.60 2.25
C ASP A 44 -5.05 12.58 2.96
N ASN A 45 -4.93 11.90 4.10
CA ASN A 45 -3.65 11.72 4.77
C ASN A 45 -2.66 10.90 3.92
N LEU A 46 -3.16 10.10 2.99
CA LEU A 46 -2.33 9.34 2.04
C LEU A 46 -1.80 10.20 0.89
N LYS A 47 -2.14 11.49 0.80
CA LYS A 47 -1.45 12.44 -0.09
C LYS A 47 -0.03 12.75 0.41
N ILE A 48 0.25 12.51 1.68
CA ILE A 48 1.55 12.72 2.31
C ILE A 48 2.17 11.35 2.66
N PRO A 49 3.42 11.07 2.25
CA PRO A 49 4.29 11.91 1.42
C PRO A 49 3.83 11.95 -0.05
N PRO A 50 4.25 12.97 -0.85
CA PRO A 50 3.91 13.08 -2.27
C PRO A 50 4.27 11.84 -3.10
N SER A 51 5.27 11.06 -2.66
CA SER A 51 5.66 9.79 -3.27
C SER A 51 4.61 8.68 -3.14
N ASN A 52 3.52 8.89 -2.38
CA ASN A 52 2.35 8.03 -2.42
C ASN A 52 1.64 8.15 -3.77
N ARG A 53 1.69 9.30 -4.44
CA ARG A 53 1.04 9.52 -5.75
C ARG A 53 -0.41 9.01 -5.73
N LEU A 54 -1.14 9.39 -4.68
CA LEU A 54 -2.52 8.96 -4.45
C LEU A 54 -3.38 9.39 -5.64
N HIS A 55 -4.07 8.43 -6.24
CA HIS A 55 -5.06 8.68 -7.28
C HIS A 55 -6.20 7.67 -7.19
N ASP A 56 -7.36 8.07 -7.69
CA ASP A 56 -8.52 7.22 -7.89
C ASP A 56 -8.29 6.22 -9.04
N LEU A 57 -8.89 5.04 -8.92
CA LEU A 57 -8.90 4.05 -9.97
C LEU A 57 -10.22 4.14 -10.74
N GLY A 58 -10.15 4.08 -12.07
CA GLY A 58 -11.32 4.13 -12.94
C GLY A 58 -11.91 2.75 -13.28
N HIS A 59 -12.93 2.77 -14.15
CA HIS A 59 -13.55 1.60 -14.78
C HIS A 59 -14.06 0.56 -13.76
N ASP A 60 -13.58 -0.68 -13.87
CA ASP A 60 -13.91 -1.82 -13.00
C ASP A 60 -13.47 -1.63 -11.54
N ARG A 61 -12.64 -0.62 -11.27
CA ARG A 61 -12.13 -0.28 -9.95
C ARG A 61 -12.61 1.10 -9.47
N ALA A 62 -13.67 1.64 -10.06
CA ALA A 62 -14.30 2.86 -9.58
C ALA A 62 -14.60 2.80 -8.07
N GLY A 63 -14.17 3.84 -7.34
CA GLY A 63 -14.26 3.91 -5.87
C GLY A 63 -13.05 3.36 -5.12
N HIS A 64 -12.11 2.71 -5.81
CA HIS A 64 -10.81 2.35 -5.24
C HIS A 64 -9.76 3.44 -5.46
N HIS A 65 -8.70 3.39 -4.65
CA HIS A 65 -7.58 4.31 -4.71
C HIS A 65 -6.26 3.54 -4.72
N SER A 66 -5.24 4.13 -5.32
CA SER A 66 -3.91 3.55 -5.42
C SER A 66 -2.86 4.46 -4.80
N ILE A 67 -1.86 3.86 -4.14
CA ILE A 67 -0.62 4.53 -3.77
C ILE A 67 0.58 3.75 -4.31
N SER A 68 1.63 4.46 -4.72
CA SER A 68 2.83 3.85 -5.29
C SER A 68 3.85 3.41 -4.23
N ILE A 69 4.50 2.28 -4.50
CA ILE A 69 5.64 1.77 -3.71
C ILE A 69 6.95 2.42 -4.14
N ASN A 70 7.16 2.49 -5.45
CA ASN A 70 8.31 3.08 -6.14
C ASN A 70 7.81 3.92 -7.31
N ASP A 71 8.69 4.27 -8.25
CA ASP A 71 8.44 5.09 -9.41
C ASP A 71 7.86 4.35 -10.62
N GLN A 72 7.83 3.01 -10.55
CA GLN A 72 7.17 2.14 -11.53
C GLN A 72 5.65 2.19 -11.46
#